data_AF-A0A8I0LAD4-F1
#
_entry.id   AF-A0A8I0LAD4-F1
#
_cell.length_a   1.000
_cell.length_b   1.000
_cell.length_c   1.000
_cell.angle_alpha   90.00
_cell.angle_beta   90.00
_cell.angle_gamma   90.00
#
_symmetry.space_group_name_H-M   'P 1'
#
loop_
_entity.id
_entity.type
_entity.pdbx_description
1 polymer ?
#
loop_
_entity_poly.entity_id
_entity_poly.type
_entity_poly.pdbx_seq_one_letter_code
_entity_poly.pdbx_strand_id
1 'polypeptide(L)' 'DLGGNILKKERFAYADTTTPLETVTYEYGDAAWRDKLTAVNGNDIAYDAIGNPLNDGTWTYTWQNGRQLQKMQKPGVT' A
#
# COMPACT_ATOMS: atom_id res chain seq x y z
N ASP A 1 7.37 -17.12 9.76
CA ASP A 1 8.24 -15.94 9.55
C ASP A 1 7.65 -15.11 8.42
N LEU A 2 7.57 -13.80 8.60
CA LEU A 2 6.97 -12.83 7.67
C LEU A 2 8.02 -12.12 6.80
N GLY A 3 9.26 -12.63 6.77
CA GLY A 3 10.29 -12.18 5.83
C GLY A 3 10.80 -10.75 6.06
N GLY A 4 10.47 -10.12 7.18
CA GLY A 4 10.83 -8.73 7.47
C GLY A 4 9.83 -7.69 6.95
N ASN A 5 8.64 -8.10 6.50
CA ASN A 5 7.58 -7.18 6.10
C ASN A 5 7.13 -6.29 7.25
N ILE A 6 7.01 -4.99 7.00
CA ILE A 6 6.48 -4.02 7.96
C ILE A 6 4.99 -4.25 8.12
N LEU A 7 4.49 -4.45 9.34
CA LEU A 7 3.04 -4.67 9.57
C LEU A 7 2.32 -3.45 10.10
N LYS A 8 3.07 -2.55 10.74
CA LYS A 8 2.52 -1.38 11.43
C LYS A 8 3.55 -0.25 11.48
N LYS A 9 3.08 0.98 11.28
CA LYS A 9 3.83 2.22 11.53
C LYS A 9 3.01 3.08 12.48
N GLU A 10 3.61 3.51 13.57
CA GLU A 10 2.98 4.42 14.53
C GLU A 10 3.75 5.73 14.59
N ARG A 11 3.02 6.85 14.60
CA ARG A 11 3.59 8.19 14.78
C ARG A 11 3.21 8.69 16.15
N PHE A 12 4.15 9.29 16.86
CA PHE A 12 3.95 9.84 18.20
C PHE A 12 4.36 11.31 18.27
N ALA A 13 3.95 11.99 19.32
CA ALA A 13 4.46 13.32 19.64
C ALA A 13 5.92 13.23 20.11
N TYR A 14 6.70 14.30 19.96
CA TYR A 14 8.05 14.32 20.49
C TYR A 14 8.02 14.21 22.02
N ALA A 15 8.83 13.29 22.58
CA ALA A 15 8.91 12.95 24.01
C ALA A 15 7.68 12.25 24.64
N ASP A 16 6.68 11.86 23.85
CA ASP A 16 5.61 10.94 24.27
C ASP A 16 5.62 9.71 23.37
N THR A 17 5.71 8.51 23.94
CA THR A 17 5.69 7.25 23.19
C THR A 17 4.56 6.32 23.63
N THR A 18 3.60 6.84 24.40
CA THR A 18 2.54 6.04 25.01
C THR A 18 1.27 6.02 24.17
N THR A 19 0.93 7.13 23.52
CA THR A 19 -0.27 7.28 22.71
C THR A 19 0.09 7.65 21.27
N PRO A 20 -0.18 6.79 20.28
CA PRO A 20 0.09 7.13 18.89
C PRO A 20 -0.88 8.21 18.39
N LEU A 21 -0.33 9.20 17.69
CA LEU A 21 -1.07 10.21 16.93
C LEU A 21 -1.67 9.64 15.64
N GLU A 22 -1.05 8.58 15.11
CA GLU A 22 -1.45 7.92 13.88
C GLU A 22 -0.93 6.48 13.89
N THR A 23 -1.77 5.54 13.50
CA THR A 23 -1.41 4.15 13.27
C THR A 23 -1.72 3.80 11.82
N VAL A 24 -0.71 3.31 11.12
CA VAL A 24 -0.85 2.77 9.77
C VAL A 24 -0.63 1.26 9.81
N THR A 25 -1.57 0.48 9.27
CA THR A 25 -1.44 -0.99 9.15
C THR A 25 -1.11 -1.39 7.72
N TYR A 26 -0.35 -2.48 7.60
CA TYR A 26 0.08 -3.04 6.32
C TYR A 26 -0.19 -4.55 6.32
N GLU A 27 -0.77 -5.05 5.24
CA GLU A 27 -1.18 -6.45 5.12
C GLU A 27 -0.56 -7.12 3.90
N TYR A 28 -0.27 -8.42 4.02
CA TYR A 28 0.44 -9.22 3.02
C TYR A 28 -0.27 -10.56 2.85
N GLY A 29 -1.45 -10.54 2.24
CA GLY A 29 -2.34 -11.70 2.13
C GLY A 29 -2.06 -12.62 0.95
N ASP A 30 -1.10 -12.29 0.07
CA ASP A 30 -0.81 -13.07 -1.13
C ASP A 30 0.04 -14.30 -0.80
N ALA A 31 -0.54 -15.49 -1.00
CA ALA A 31 0.12 -16.76 -0.66
C ALA A 31 1.29 -17.09 -1.61
N ALA A 32 1.24 -16.63 -2.86
CA ALA A 32 2.31 -16.86 -3.82
C ALA A 32 3.46 -15.88 -3.58
N TRP A 33 3.13 -14.61 -3.28
CA TRP A 33 4.09 -13.53 -3.12
C TRP A 33 4.02 -12.97 -1.71
N ARG A 34 4.78 -13.60 -0.80
CA ARG A 34 4.76 -13.27 0.63
C ARG A 34 5.10 -11.82 0.97
N ASP A 35 5.84 -11.13 0.09
CA ASP A 35 6.26 -9.73 0.28
C ASP A 35 5.39 -8.73 -0.50
N LYS A 36 4.29 -9.17 -1.11
CA LYS A 36 3.36 -8.30 -1.82
C LYS A 36 2.41 -7.62 -0.83
N LEU A 37 2.51 -6.31 -0.73
CA LEU A 37 1.59 -5.49 0.06
C LEU A 37 0.18 -5.56 -0.54
N THR A 38 -0.79 -6.10 0.18
CA THR A 38 -2.17 -6.28 -0.31
C THR A 38 -3.14 -5.25 0.23
N ALA A 39 -2.87 -4.63 1.38
CA ALA A 39 -3.71 -3.56 1.91
C ALA A 39 -2.93 -2.57 2.79
N VAL A 40 -3.41 -1.32 2.84
CA VAL A 40 -2.93 -0.26 3.74
C VAL A 40 -4.11 0.35 4.47
N ASN A 41 -4.09 0.36 5.81
CA ASN A 41 -5.21 0.83 6.63
C ASN A 41 -6.55 0.15 6.29
N GLY A 42 -6.50 -1.14 5.94
CA GLY A 42 -7.68 -1.90 5.51
C GLY A 42 -8.21 -1.52 4.12
N ASN A 43 -7.53 -0.64 3.38
CA ASN A 43 -7.83 -0.40 1.97
C ASN A 43 -7.01 -1.35 1.10
N ASP A 44 -7.70 -2.20 0.35
CA ASP A 44 -7.08 -3.15 -0.54
C ASP A 44 -6.35 -2.45 -1.70
N ILE A 45 -5.22 -3.04 -2.10
CA ILE A 45 -4.47 -2.66 -3.29
C ILE A 45 -4.74 -3.74 -4.35
N ALA A 46 -5.37 -3.34 -5.46
CA ALA A 46 -5.54 -4.25 -6.59
C ALA A 46 -4.29 -4.25 -7.48
N TYR A 47 -3.98 -5.38 -8.09
CA TYR A 47 -2.81 -5.55 -8.95
C TYR A 47 -3.18 -6.17 -10.29
N ASP A 48 -2.38 -5.90 -11.32
CA ASP A 48 -2.38 -6.67 -12.55
C ASP A 48 -1.63 -8.01 -12.39
N ALA A 49 -1.62 -8.82 -13.46
CA ALA A 49 -1.02 -10.15 -13.46
C ALA A 49 0.52 -10.16 -13.27
N ILE A 50 1.21 -9.04 -13.51
CA ILE A 50 2.67 -8.93 -13.36
C ILE A 50 3.09 -8.16 -12.11
N GLY A 51 2.12 -7.77 -11.28
CA GLY A 51 2.36 -7.16 -9.98
C GLY A 51 2.37 -5.65 -9.96
N ASN A 52 1.86 -4.97 -11.00
CA ASN A 52 1.71 -3.51 -10.92
C ASN A 52 0.42 -3.15 -10.18
N PRO A 53 0.43 -2.18 -9.25
CA PRO A 53 -0.78 -1.74 -8.58
C PRO A 53 -1.70 -1.01 -9.57
N LEU A 54 -2.98 -1.37 -9.58
CA LEU A 54 -4.04 -0.77 -10.41
C LEU A 54 -4.83 0.27 -9.62
N ASN A 55 -5.02 0.06 -8.31
CA ASN A 55 -5.54 1.05 -7.39
C ASN A 55 -5.08 0.78 -5.96
N ASP A 56 -5.02 1.81 -5.12
CA ASP A 56 -4.62 1.74 -3.70
C ASP A 56 -5.72 2.26 -2.74
N GLY A 57 -6.96 2.33 -3.22
CA GLY A 57 -8.09 2.96 -2.54
C GLY A 57 -8.15 4.50 -2.66
N THR A 58 -7.08 5.18 -3.09
CA THR A 58 -7.05 6.63 -3.32
C THR A 58 -6.86 6.98 -4.79
N TRP A 59 -5.94 6.31 -5.45
CA TRP A 59 -5.52 6.54 -6.82
C TRP A 59 -5.76 5.31 -7.68
N THR A 60 -6.01 5.55 -8.96
CA THR A 60 -6.03 4.55 -10.03
C THR A 60 -4.81 4.75 -10.92
N TYR A 61 -4.18 3.65 -11.32
CA TYR A 61 -2.95 3.64 -12.11
C TYR A 61 -3.18 2.93 -13.44
N THR A 62 -2.61 3.47 -14.51
CA THR A 62 -2.57 2.85 -15.83
C THR A 62 -1.13 2.60 -16.22
N TRP A 63 -0.82 1.36 -16.59
CA TRP A 63 0.51 0.91 -16.98
C TRP A 63 0.55 0.60 -18.47
N GLN A 64 1.68 0.85 -19.09
CA GLN A 64 1.98 0.48 -20.47
C GLN A 64 3.36 -0.18 -20.51
N ASN A 65 3.69 -0.85 -21.63
CA ASN A 65 5.02 -1.41 -21.86
C ASN A 65 5.54 -2.27 -20.67
N GLY A 66 4.64 -3.04 -20.05
CA GLY A 66 4.92 -3.81 -18.84
C GLY A 66 4.88 -2.96 -17.57
N ARG A 67 6.03 -2.37 -17.19
CA ARG A 67 6.21 -1.68 -15.89
C ARG A 67 6.34 -0.16 -16.04
N GLN A 68 5.93 0.41 -17.16
CA GLN A 68 5.96 1.85 -17.37
C GLN A 68 4.63 2.46 -16.93
N LEU A 69 4.65 3.27 -15.87
CA LEU A 69 3.46 4.01 -15.45
C LEU A 69 3.11 5.04 -16.54
N GLN A 70 1.92 4.90 -17.12
CA GLN A 70 1.39 5.83 -18.11
C GLN A 70 0.61 6.97 -17.44
N LYS A 71 -0.21 6.63 -16.43
CA LYS A 71 -1.15 7.57 -15.82
C LYS A 71 -1.44 7.22 -14.37
N MET A 72 -1.70 8.25 -13.58
CA MET A 72 -2.18 8.16 -12.21
C MET A 72 -3.30 9.19 -12.01
N GLN A 73 -4.45 8.78 -11.48
CA GLN A 73 -5.62 9.65 -11.33
C GLN A 73 -6.35 9.39 -10.02
N LYS A 74 -6.96 10.43 -9.46
CA LYS A 74 -7.92 10.32 -8.37
C LYS A 74 -9.07 11.31 -8.57
N PRO A 75 -10.24 11.09 -7.94
CA PRO A 75 -11.33 12.06 -7.98
C PRO A 75 -10.84 13.45 -7.54
N GLY A 76 -11.20 14.49 -8.32
CA GLY A 76 -10.87 15.88 -8.00
C GLY A 76 -9.48 16.35 -8.40
N VAL A 77 -8.70 15.55 -9.12
CA VAL A 77 -7.44 15.97 -9.75
C VAL A 77 -7.51 15.69 -11.24
N THR A 78 -7.66 16.76 -12.04
CA THR A 78 -7.48 16.76 -13.50
C THR A 78 -6.05 17.05 -13.88
#